data_AF-A0A8T5FBF4-F1
#
_entry.id   AF-A0A8T5FBF4-F1
#
_cell.length_a   1.000
_cell.length_b   1.000
_cell.length_c   1.000
_cell.angle_alpha   90.00
_cell.angle_beta   90.00
_cell.angle_gamma   90.00
#
_symmetry.space_group_name_H-M   'P 1'
#
loop_
_entity.id
_entity.type
_entity.pdbx_description
1 polymer ?
#
loop_
_entity_poly.entity_id
_entity_poly.type
_entity_poly.pdbx_seq_one_letter_code
_entity_poly.pdbx_strand_id
1 'polypeptide(L)' 'MVVNERILQKVKELIGDSAPQELYEVFEQILEQQSKYDQMEKEPETIKKFYQGVLEINSKNEKLMKWVEKDV' A
#
# COMPACT_ATOMS: atom_id res chain seq x y z
N MET A 1 -8.39 14.85 4.34
CA MET A 1 -7.29 13.95 4.75
C MET A 1 -6.08 14.26 3.91
N VAL A 2 -4.89 14.33 4.50
CA VAL A 2 -3.68 14.71 3.77
C VAL A 2 -2.77 13.49 3.71
N VAL A 3 -2.88 12.71 2.63
CA VAL A 3 -1.81 11.78 2.27
C VAL A 3 -0.58 12.64 1.97
N ASN A 4 0.56 12.35 2.60
CA ASN A 4 1.76 13.12 2.39
C ASN A 4 2.30 12.87 0.96
N GLU A 5 2.15 13.86 0.09
CA GLU A 5 2.52 13.76 -1.33
C GLU A 5 4.00 13.40 -1.53
N ARG A 6 4.90 13.80 -0.61
CA ARG A 6 6.33 13.45 -0.69
C ARG A 6 6.56 11.96 -0.47
N ILE A 7 5.80 11.34 0.44
CA ILE A 7 5.88 9.90 0.68
C ILE A 7 5.33 9.16 -0.54
N LEU A 8 4.20 9.61 -1.09
CA LEU A 8 3.62 9.01 -2.30
C LEU A 8 4.56 9.12 -3.51
N GLN A 9 5.20 10.27 -3.72
CA GLN A 9 6.23 10.42 -4.75
C GLN A 9 7.39 9.47 -4.53
N LYS A 10 7.87 9.32 -3.28
CA LYS A 10 8.99 8.41 -3.01
C LYS A 10 8.64 6.95 -3.25
N VAL A 11 7.41 6.56 -2.92
CA VAL A 11 6.87 5.23 -3.23
C VAL A 11 6.84 5.00 -4.74
N LYS A 12 6.36 5.97 -5.53
CA LYS A 12 6.35 5.90 -6.99
C LYS A 12 7.76 5.71 -7.58
N GLU A 13 8.73 6.49 -7.10
CA GLU A 13 10.14 6.34 -7.51
C GLU A 13 10.72 4.95 -7.20
N LEU A 14 10.43 4.41 -6.01
CA LEU A 14 10.97 3.12 -5.57
C LEU A 14 10.36 1.93 -6.32
N ILE A 15 9.08 2.04 -6.68
CA ILE A 15 8.35 1.02 -7.42
C ILE A 15 8.73 1.05 -8.91
N GLY A 16 9.00 2.24 -9.45
CA GLY A 16 9.39 2.45 -10.84
C GLY A 16 8.20 2.58 -11.80
N ASP A 17 8.43 3.29 -12.91
CA ASP A 17 7.38 3.71 -13.86
C ASP A 17 6.67 2.55 -14.59
N SER A 18 7.24 1.33 -14.55
CA SER A 18 6.67 0.14 -15.17
C SER A 18 5.57 -0.53 -14.34
N ALA A 19 5.32 -0.05 -13.12
CA ALA A 19 4.35 -0.67 -12.23
C ALA A 19 2.90 -0.37 -12.62
N PRO A 20 2.00 -1.34 -12.39
CA PRO A 20 0.59 -1.19 -12.64
C PRO A 20 -0.02 -0.12 -11.72
N GLN A 21 -1.03 0.60 -12.22
CA GLN A 21 -1.73 1.63 -11.45
C GLN A 21 -2.28 1.07 -10.14
N GLU A 22 -2.75 -0.18 -10.18
CA GLU A 22 -3.29 -0.91 -9.05
C GLU A 22 -2.30 -0.99 -7.88
N LEU A 23 -0.99 -1.05 -8.14
CA LEU A 23 0.03 -1.07 -7.08
C LEU A 23 0.12 0.30 -6.37
N TYR A 24 0.02 1.41 -7.10
CA TYR A 24 -0.02 2.73 -6.50
C TYR A 24 -1.26 2.93 -5.64
N GLU A 25 -2.42 2.42 -6.09
CA GLU A 25 -3.67 2.45 -5.32
C GLU A 25 -3.56 1.67 -4.00
N VAL A 26 -2.82 0.55 -3.96
CA VAL A 26 -2.52 -0.17 -2.70
C VAL A 26 -1.79 0.74 -1.72
N PHE A 27 -0.73 1.41 -2.18
CA PHE A 27 0.06 2.27 -1.30
C PHE A 27 -0.69 3.53 -0.87
N GLU A 28 -1.53 4.09 -1.74
CA GLU A 28 -2.42 5.19 -1.37
C GLU A 28 -3.39 4.77 -0.26
N GLN A 29 -4.00 3.57 -0.36
CA GLN A 29 -4.87 3.04 0.69
C GLN A 29 -4.11 2.80 2.01
N ILE A 30 -2.88 2.29 1.94
CA ILE A 30 -2.01 2.10 3.11
C ILE A 30 -1.73 3.44 3.79
N LEU A 31 -1.33 4.45 3.02
CA LEU A 31 -0.96 5.78 3.54
C LEU A 31 -2.18 6.53 4.08
N GLU A 32 -3.31 6.46 3.39
CA GLU A 32 -4.57 7.04 3.85
C GLU A 32 -4.93 6.46 5.22
N GLN A 33 -4.89 5.14 5.35
CA GLN A 33 -5.26 4.50 6.60
C GLN A 33 -4.22 4.75 7.71
N GLN A 34 -2.92 4.70 7.42
CA GLN A 34 -1.88 5.12 8.36
C GLN A 34 -2.14 6.53 8.91
N SER A 35 -2.51 7.48 8.05
CA SER A 35 -2.83 8.85 8.51
C SER A 35 -4.05 8.94 9.43
N LYS A 36 -4.98 7.96 9.37
CA LYS A 36 -6.08 7.80 10.35
C LYS A 36 -5.60 7.15 11.64
N TYR A 37 -4.56 6.30 11.58
CA TYR A 37 -4.03 5.56 12.71
C TYR A 37 -3.00 6.35 13.53
N ASP A 38 -2.23 7.27 12.93
CA ASP A 38 -1.25 8.12 13.63
C ASP A 38 -1.87 9.03 14.71
N GLN A 39 -3.21 9.16 14.72
CA GLN A 39 -3.97 9.94 15.71
C GLN A 39 -4.58 9.07 16.82
N MET A 40 -4.43 7.74 16.79
CA MET A 40 -4.98 6.83 17.78
C MET A 40 -3.88 5.97 18.40
N GLU A 41 -3.71 6.00 19.73
CA GLU A 41 -2.95 4.97 20.45
C GLU A 41 -3.64 3.61 20.23
N LYS A 42 -3.16 2.81 19.28
CA LYS A 42 -3.68 1.47 19.03
C LYS A 42 -2.60 0.41 19.21
N GLU A 43 -3.02 -0.71 19.79
CA GLU A 43 -2.21 -1.90 20.03
C GLU A 43 -1.58 -2.44 18.72
N PRO A 44 -0.30 -2.88 18.75
CA PRO A 44 0.43 -3.40 17.59
C PRO A 44 -0.31 -4.48 16.78
N GLU A 45 -1.15 -5.27 17.45
CA GLU A 45 -1.92 -6.33 16.80
C GLU A 45 -2.99 -5.81 15.82
N THR A 46 -3.56 -4.63 16.10
CA THR A 46 -4.54 -3.98 15.20
C THR A 46 -3.86 -3.53 13.91
N ILE A 47 -2.67 -2.96 14.04
CA ILE A 47 -1.84 -2.52 12.92
C ILE A 47 -1.44 -3.73 12.06
N LYS A 48 -1.02 -4.83 12.69
CA LYS A 48 -0.69 -6.08 12.00
C LYS A 48 -1.87 -6.64 11.20
N LYS A 49 -3.04 -6.77 11.82
CA LYS A 49 -4.25 -7.26 11.15
C LYS A 49 -4.66 -6.38 9.96
N PHE A 50 -4.49 -5.07 10.09
CA PHE A 50 -4.75 -4.13 9.00
C PHE A 50 -3.87 -4.41 7.77
N TYR A 51 -2.54 -4.38 7.94
CA TYR A 51 -1.62 -4.64 6.81
C TYR A 51 -1.86 -6.01 6.20
N GLN A 52 -2.13 -7.01 7.01
CA GLN A 52 -2.43 -8.36 6.54
C GLN A 52 -3.69 -8.38 5.66
N GLY A 53 -4.75 -7.67 6.05
CA GLY A 53 -5.97 -7.54 5.24
C GLY A 53 -5.75 -6.82 3.91
N VAL A 54 -4.95 -5.74 3.90
CA VAL A 54 -4.58 -5.05 2.66
C VAL A 54 -3.82 -5.97 1.72
N LEU A 55 -2.85 -6.74 2.23
CA LEU A 55 -2.09 -7.69 1.43
C LEU A 55 -2.98 -8.83 0.90
N GLU A 56 -3.87 -9.38 1.73
CA GLU A 56 -4.79 -10.44 1.32
C GLU A 56 -5.73 -10.00 0.18
N ILE A 57 -6.27 -8.79 0.24
CA ILE A 57 -7.12 -8.24 -0.82
C ILE A 57 -6.33 -8.10 -2.12
N ASN A 58 -5.14 -7.50 -2.04
CA ASN A 58 -4.33 -7.19 -3.21
C ASN A 58 -3.64 -8.42 -3.81
N SER A 59 -3.42 -9.47 -3.02
CA SER A 59 -2.95 -10.78 -3.51
C SER A 59 -3.94 -11.46 -4.47
N LYS A 60 -5.21 -11.03 -4.49
CA LYS A 60 -6.23 -11.52 -5.41
C LYS A 60 -6.33 -10.69 -6.69
N ASN A 61 -5.57 -9.59 -6.80
CA ASN A 61 -5.56 -8.77 -7.99
C ASN A 61 -4.61 -9.38 -9.04
N GLU A 62 -5.20 -10.00 -10.08
CA GLU A 62 -4.43 -10.70 -11.11
C GLU A 62 -3.39 -9.84 -11.83
N LYS A 63 -3.66 -8.55 -12.04
CA LYS A 63 -2.71 -7.67 -12.73
C LYS A 63 -1.48 -7.41 -11.88
N LEU A 64 -1.70 -7.16 -10.60
CA LEU A 64 -0.66 -7.03 -9.59
C LEU A 64 0.17 -8.31 -9.48
N MET A 65 -0.49 -9.46 -9.35
CA MET A 65 0.20 -10.75 -9.22
C MET A 65 1.02 -11.10 -10.47
N LYS A 66 0.47 -10.89 -11.68
CA LYS A 66 1.20 -11.09 -12.95
C LYS A 66 2.41 -10.15 -13.08
N TRP A 67 2.35 -8.95 -12.50
CA TRP A 67 3.48 -8.03 -12.50
C TRP A 67 4.56 -8.47 -11.51
N VAL A 68 4.18 -8.85 -10.28
CA VAL A 68 5.13 -9.36 -9.27
C VAL A 68 5.81 -10.65 -9.74
N GLU A 69 5.08 -11.56 -10.38
CA GLU A 69 5.63 -12.82 -10.91
C GLU A 69 6.59 -12.63 -12.09
N LYS A 70 6.56 -11.47 -12.78
CA LYS A 70 7.48 -11.19 -13.89
C LYS A 70 8.90 -10.83 -13.44
N ASP A 71 9.07 -10.41 -12.19
CA ASP A 71 10.35 -9.97 -11.61
C ASP A 71 10.99 -11.00 -10.65
N VAL A 72 10.50 -12.25 -10.63
CA VAL A 72 11.07 -13.38 -9.86
C VAL A 72 11.79 -14.38 -10.75
#